data_AF-A0A920UHT4-F1
#
_entry.id   AF-A0A920UHT4-F1
#
_cell.length_a   1.000
_cell.length_b   1.000
_cell.length_c   1.000
_cell.angle_alpha   90.00
_cell.angle_beta   90.00
_cell.angle_gamma   90.00
#
_symmetry.space_group_name_H-M   'P 1'
#
loop_
_entity.id
_entity.type
_entity.pdbx_description
1 polymer ?
#
loop_
_entity_poly.entity_id
_entity_poly.type
_entity_poly.pdbx_seq_one_letter_code
_entity_poly.pdbx_strand_id
1 'polypeptide(L)' 'MAIIWITHDLGVVAGMADRVAVMYGGYIVEEAPVNELYANQSTLILRIF' A
#
# COMPACT_ATOMS: atom_id res chain seq x y z
N MET A 1 7.37 16.69 9.15
CA MET A 1 7.96 15.43 9.65
C MET A 1 7.48 14.31 8.75
N ALA A 2 8.32 13.34 8.41
CA ALA A 2 7.95 12.23 7.53
C ALA A 2 8.24 10.91 8.25
N ILE A 3 7.35 9.92 8.05
CA ILE A 3 7.47 8.58 8.63
C ILE A 3 7.37 7.59 7.47
N ILE A 4 8.23 6.58 7.50
CA ILE A 4 8.16 5.44 6.58
C ILE A 4 7.80 4.22 7.42
N TRP A 5 6.69 3.58 7.06
CA TRP A 5 6.20 2.36 7.71
C TRP A 5 6.27 1.19 6.74
N ILE A 6 6.87 0.08 7.16
CA ILE A 6 6.96 -1.15 6.38
C ILE A 6 6.18 -2.24 7.11
N THR A 7 5.17 -2.80 6.46
CA THR A 7 4.31 -3.86 7.01
C THR A 7 3.83 -4.78 5.90
N HIS A 8 3.51 -6.02 6.25
CA HIS A 8 2.82 -6.97 5.38
C HIS A 8 1.30 -6.93 5.54
N ASP A 9 0.79 -6.27 6.57
CA ASP A 9 -0.64 -6.09 6.80
C ASP A 9 -1.09 -4.74 6.26
N LEU A 10 -1.85 -4.77 5.17
CA LEU A 10 -2.40 -3.57 4.55
C LEU A 10 -3.42 -2.89 5.45
N GLY A 11 -4.21 -3.63 6.22
CA GLY A 11 -5.26 -3.11 7.09
C GLY A 11 -4.74 -2.12 8.14
N VAL A 12 -3.47 -2.26 8.54
CA VAL A 12 -2.79 -1.31 9.44
C VAL A 12 -2.46 0.02 8.75
N VAL A 13 -2.23 0.02 7.44
CA VAL A 13 -1.79 1.19 6.68
C VAL A 13 -2.94 2.16 6.37
N ALA A 14 -4.19 1.67 6.39
CA ALA A 14 -5.39 2.41 5.98
C ALA A 14 -5.63 3.75 6.69
N GLY A 15 -5.20 3.85 7.96
CA GLY A 15 -5.45 5.03 8.79
C GLY A 15 -4.21 5.84 9.15
N MET A 16 -3.02 5.43 8.69
CA MET A 16 -1.74 5.98 9.18
C MET A 16 -0.86 6.60 8.10
N ALA A 17 -1.02 6.19 6.82
CA ALA A 17 -0.18 6.67 5.75
C ALA A 17 -0.95 7.50 4.73
N ASP A 18 -0.26 8.46 4.10
CA ASP A 18 -0.81 9.25 2.98
C ASP A 18 -0.71 8.47 1.65
N ARG A 19 0.34 7.64 1.51
CA ARG A 19 0.66 6.87 0.30
C ARG A 19 1.11 5.47 0.68
N VAL A 20 0.82 4.49 -0.16
CA VAL A 20 1.32 3.11 -0.05
C VAL A 20 2.14 2.79 -1.29
N ALA A 21 3.33 2.23 -1.07
CA ALA A 21 4.11 1.57 -2.11
C ALA A 21 4.18 0.07 -1.80
N VAL A 22 3.93 -0.77 -2.80
CA VAL A 22 4.05 -2.22 -2.69
C VAL A 22 5.28 -2.69 -3.41
N MET A 23 6.00 -3.59 -2.74
CA MET A 23 7.25 -4.15 -3.22
C MET A 23 7.11 -5.65 -3.44
N TYR A 24 7.70 -6.13 -4.54
CA TYR A 24 7.86 -7.55 -4.81
C TYR A 24 9.22 -7.80 -5.43
N GLY A 25 9.94 -8.82 -4.96
CA GLY A 25 11.28 -9.16 -5.47
C GLY A 25 12.31 -8.03 -5.35
N GLY A 26 12.13 -7.10 -4.40
CA GLY A 26 13.01 -5.94 -4.20
C GLY A 26 12.68 -4.71 -5.05
N TYR A 27 11.62 -4.74 -5.85
CA TYR A 27 11.19 -3.62 -6.69
C TYR A 27 9.84 -3.09 -6.25
N ILE A 28 9.64 -1.77 -6.34
CA ILE A 28 8.32 -1.15 -6.19
C ILE A 28 7.50 -1.53 -7.43
N VAL A 29 6.44 -2.30 -7.22
CA VAL A 29 5.55 -2.77 -8.30
C VAL A 29 4.30 -1.93 -8.43
N GLU A 30 3.92 -1.21 -7.37
CA GLU A 30 2.74 -0.34 -7.37
C GLU A 30 2.90 0.76 -6.31
N GLU A 31 2.38 1.95 -6.60
CA GLU A 31 2.33 3.05 -5.63
C GLU A 31 1.05 3.85 -5.86
N ALA A 32 0.29 4.09 -4.80
CA ALA A 32 -0.97 4.83 -4.87
C ALA A 32 -1.26 5.61 -3.58
N PRO A 33 -2.07 6.67 -3.64
CA PRO A 33 -2.69 7.26 -2.47
C PRO A 33 -3.51 6.23 -1.68
N VAL A 34 -3.48 6.29 -0.36
CA VAL A 34 -4.19 5.31 0.49
C VAL A 34 -5.70 5.33 0.24
N ASN A 35 -6.29 6.50 0.08
CA ASN A 35 -7.71 6.65 -0.23
C ASN A 35 -8.14 5.92 -1.52
N GLU A 36 -7.32 5.96 -2.56
CA GLU A 36 -7.61 5.28 -3.84
C GLU A 36 -7.51 3.76 -3.71
N LEU A 37 -6.52 3.28 -2.94
CA LEU A 37 -6.28 1.87 -2.67
C LEU A 37 -7.44 1.19 -1.93
N TYR A 38 -8.13 1.92 -1.06
CA TYR A 38 -9.30 1.43 -0.33
C TYR A 38 -10.63 1.68 -1.05
N ALA A 39 -10.75 2.76 -1.82
CA ALA A 39 -11.97 3.09 -2.55
C ALA A 39 -12.22 2.14 -3.73
N ASN A 40 -11.16 1.66 -4.38
CA ASN A 40 -11.24 0.67 -5.44
C ASN A 40 -10.47 -0.59 -5.01
N GLN A 41 -11.19 -1.65 -4.59
CA GLN A 41 -10.61 -2.97 -4.28
C GLN A 41 -10.01 -3.71 -5.51
N SER A 42 -9.60 -2.97 -6.55
CA SER A 42 -9.07 -3.48 -7.83
C SER A 42 -7.55 -3.33 -7.97
N THR A 43 -6.88 -2.76 -6.98
CA THR A 43 -5.42 -2.55 -6.92
C THR A 43 -4.68 -3.90 -6.85
N LEU A 44 -3.56 -4.06 -7.58
CA LEU A 44 -2.89 -5.36 -7.84
C LEU A 44 -2.49 -6.09 -6.54
N ILE A 45 -2.31 -5.35 -5.46
CA ILE A 45 -1.96 -5.82 -4.12
C ILE A 45 -2.89 -6.95 -3.62
N LEU A 46 -4.20 -6.86 -3.85
CA LEU A 46 -5.16 -7.88 -3.39
C LEU A 46 -5.24 -9.11 -4.31
N ARG A 47 -4.52 -9.12 -5.44
CA ARG A 47 -4.51 -10.25 -6.39
C ARG A 47 -3.27 -11.16 -6.25
N ILE A 48 -2.31 -10.77 -5.42
CA ILE A 48 -1.05 -11.49 -5.20
C ILE A 48 -1.06 -12.24 -3.85
N PHE A 49 -2.08 -11.99 -3.01
CA PHE A 49 -2.41 -12.74 -1.79
C PHE A 49 -3.77 -13.43 -1.96
#